data_AF-A0A0R3PST7-F1
#
_entry.id   AF-A0A0R3PST7-F1
#
_cell.length_a   1.000
_cell.length_b   1.000
_cell.length_c   1.000
_cell.angle_alpha   90.00
_cell.angle_beta   90.00
_cell.angle_gamma   90.00
#
_symmetry.space_group_name_H-M   'P 1'
#
loop_
_entity.id
_entity.type
_entity.pdbx_description
1 polymer ?
#
loop_
_entity_poly.entity_id
_entity_poly.type
_entity_poly.pdbx_seq_one_letter_code
_entity_poly.pdbx_strand_id
1 'polypeptide(L)'
;MQVENDRTFWSQKYVDITPFDILRVEGSTFKKSFKDSCSEPHLEMLDYLEKFMKSYTGTPKIAQVWPTYLAHDTLKDLYHADEHFLKFFKKNRAIVDKSFFFFMGDHGPRFEGIREVPLGQYENLNPFLMVMIPSMYRNTSIHHQLYQKTNQLMTNFDLHATIMDILKALSIRQIRVGGVTHYDMTVYLEPSMGLFSGNVQSNSSGLTVSSEFHRLNEYGKQGDCLVDNPLRPLCHCTNTTERPRNDSDVRTTRKVASTYKVVRV
;
A
#
# COMPACT_ATOMS: atom_id res chain seq x y z
N MET A 1 -1.87 -62.39 34.25
CA MET A 1 -0.89 -61.86 33.27
C MET A 1 -1.20 -60.38 33.10
N GLN A 2 -0.60 -59.54 33.93
CA GLN A 2 -0.70 -58.08 33.84
C GLN A 2 0.25 -57.62 32.74
N VAL A 3 -0.26 -56.84 31.79
CA VAL A 3 0.58 -56.15 30.81
C VAL A 3 0.69 -54.71 31.31
N GLU A 4 1.90 -54.34 31.73
CA GLU A 4 2.28 -53.00 32.13
C GLU A 4 2.07 -52.01 30.98
N ASN A 5 1.42 -50.89 31.28
CA ASN A 5 1.12 -49.83 30.34
C ASN A 5 2.22 -48.76 30.46
N ASP A 6 3.28 -48.94 29.69
CA ASP A 6 4.48 -48.10 29.71
C ASP A 6 4.18 -46.70 29.12
N ARG A 7 3.90 -45.74 30.01
CA ARG A 7 3.64 -44.31 29.69
C ARG A 7 4.93 -43.48 29.56
N THR A 8 6.06 -44.07 29.21
CA THR A 8 7.33 -43.32 29.15
C THR A 8 7.67 -42.75 27.77
N PHE A 9 6.91 -43.06 26.71
CA PHE A 9 7.23 -42.64 25.34
C PHE A 9 6.83 -41.20 24.95
N TRP A 10 6.06 -40.48 25.79
CA TRP A 10 5.60 -39.10 25.51
C TRP A 10 6.27 -38.02 26.38
N SER A 11 7.44 -38.29 26.96
CA SER A 11 8.19 -37.30 27.77
C SER A 11 9.15 -36.41 26.97
N GLN A 12 8.91 -36.23 25.66
CA GLN A 12 9.56 -35.13 24.94
C GLN A 12 8.99 -33.81 25.45
N LYS A 13 9.83 -33.05 26.16
CA LYS A 13 9.60 -31.66 26.57
C LYS A 13 8.92 -30.87 25.46
N TYR A 14 7.59 -30.75 25.53
CA TYR A 14 6.90 -29.64 24.92
C TYR A 14 7.44 -28.40 25.62
N VAL A 15 8.24 -27.61 24.91
CA VAL A 15 8.42 -26.20 25.28
C VAL A 15 7.01 -25.64 25.25
N ASP A 16 6.49 -25.24 26.39
CA ASP A 16 5.18 -24.60 26.49
C ASP A 16 5.32 -23.26 25.77
N ILE A 17 4.99 -23.22 24.47
CA ILE A 17 5.04 -22.00 23.67
C ILE A 17 3.78 -21.21 24.02
N THR A 18 3.82 -20.54 25.17
CA THR A 18 2.80 -19.57 25.53
C THR A 18 2.82 -18.44 24.49
N PRO A 19 1.70 -18.13 23.83
CA PRO A 19 1.64 -17.02 22.88
C PRO A 19 2.16 -15.71 23.48
N PHE A 20 2.89 -14.92 22.69
CA PHE A 20 3.52 -13.68 23.15
C PHE A 20 2.54 -12.73 23.85
N ASP A 21 1.31 -12.62 23.36
CA ASP A 21 0.30 -11.75 23.97
C ASP A 21 -0.09 -12.19 25.38
N ILE A 22 -0.13 -13.50 25.64
CA ILE A 22 -0.41 -14.07 26.96
C ILE A 22 0.82 -13.86 27.86
N LEU A 23 2.03 -14.13 27.37
CA LEU A 23 3.28 -13.85 28.11
C LEU A 23 3.45 -12.37 28.47
N ARG A 24 2.99 -11.46 27.60
CA ARG A 24 3.02 -10.01 27.83
C ARG A 24 2.08 -9.60 28.97
N VAL A 25 0.92 -10.24 29.06
CA VAL A 25 -0.12 -9.91 30.07
C VAL A 25 0.19 -10.55 31.41
N GLU A 26 0.60 -11.83 31.40
CA GLU A 26 0.74 -12.67 32.59
C GLU A 26 2.18 -12.69 33.13
N GLY A 27 3.18 -12.45 32.27
CA GLY A 27 4.59 -12.43 32.65
C GLY A 27 4.98 -11.14 33.36
N SER A 28 5.22 -11.22 34.67
CA SER A 28 5.71 -10.09 35.48
C SER A 28 7.00 -9.48 34.92
N THR A 29 7.91 -10.32 34.41
CA THR A 29 9.16 -9.89 33.78
C THR A 29 8.92 -9.09 32.50
N PHE A 30 8.06 -9.54 31.59
CA PHE A 30 7.75 -8.82 30.35
C PHE A 30 7.05 -7.49 30.62
N LYS A 31 6.09 -7.49 31.53
CA LYS A 31 5.38 -6.27 31.96
C LYS A 31 6.34 -5.26 32.56
N LYS A 32 7.29 -5.72 33.37
CA LYS A 32 8.36 -4.88 33.95
C LYS A 32 9.29 -4.35 32.88
N SER A 33 9.78 -5.18 31.97
CA SER A 33 10.66 -4.74 30.87
C SER A 33 10.01 -3.71 29.97
N PHE A 34 8.69 -3.78 29.74
CA PHE A 34 7.99 -2.79 28.93
C PHE A 34 7.74 -1.48 29.69
N LYS A 35 7.38 -1.54 30.97
CA LYS A 35 7.14 -0.35 31.81
C LYS A 35 8.40 0.37 32.25
N ASP A 36 9.47 -0.39 32.50
CA ASP A 36 10.77 0.13 32.98
C ASP A 36 11.75 0.34 31.82
N SER A 37 11.27 0.25 30.56
CA SER A 37 12.10 0.54 29.39
C SER A 37 12.57 1.99 29.43
N CYS A 38 13.88 2.20 29.30
CA CYS A 38 14.47 3.53 29.14
C CYS A 38 14.36 4.04 27.68
N SER A 39 13.80 3.25 26.77
CA SER A 39 13.59 3.59 25.36
C SER A 39 12.10 3.75 25.06
N GLU A 40 11.76 4.79 24.31
CA GLU A 40 10.39 5.00 23.86
C GLU A 40 9.99 3.95 22.81
N PRO A 41 8.79 3.34 22.89
CA PRO A 41 8.42 2.20 22.03
C PRO A 41 8.53 2.45 20.52
N HIS A 42 8.27 3.68 20.04
CA HIS A 42 8.36 3.99 18.61
C HIS A 42 9.81 4.02 18.11
N LEU A 43 10.79 4.28 18.97
CA LEU A 43 12.21 4.24 18.59
C LEU A 43 12.64 2.83 18.21
N GLU A 44 12.21 1.83 18.98
CA GLU A 44 12.46 0.42 18.68
C GLU A 44 11.78 -0.02 17.38
N MET A 45 10.55 0.45 17.14
CA MET A 45 9.84 0.20 15.88
C MET A 45 10.56 0.82 14.68
N LEU A 46 11.08 2.05 14.82
CA LEU A 46 11.85 2.71 13.78
C LEU A 46 13.18 2.00 13.51
N ASP A 47 13.89 1.53 14.54
CA ASP A 47 15.12 0.74 14.36
C ASP A 47 14.85 -0.58 13.62
N TYR A 48 13.76 -1.27 13.98
CA TYR A 48 13.36 -2.49 13.28
C TYR A 48 12.95 -2.23 11.84
N LEU A 49 12.20 -1.15 11.57
CA LEU A 49 11.86 -0.72 10.22
C LEU A 49 13.13 -0.42 9.41
N GLU A 50 14.12 0.24 9.99
CA GLU A 50 15.42 0.48 9.33
C GLU A 50 16.13 -0.82 8.93
N LYS A 51 16.19 -1.79 9.84
CA LYS A 51 16.75 -3.12 9.57
C LYS A 51 15.99 -3.81 8.44
N PHE A 52 14.65 -3.77 8.47
CA PHE A 52 13.81 -4.35 7.42
C PHE A 52 14.04 -3.69 6.06
N MET A 53 14.07 -2.35 6.00
CA MET A 53 14.31 -1.60 4.76
C MET A 53 15.66 -1.97 4.10
N LYS A 54 16.70 -2.21 4.91
CA LYS A 54 18.05 -2.54 4.44
C LYS A 54 18.27 -4.03 4.14
N SER A 55 17.40 -4.90 4.64
CA SER A 55 17.46 -6.35 4.35
C SER A 55 17.15 -6.66 2.88
N TYR A 56 17.53 -7.85 2.40
CA TYR A 56 17.16 -8.38 1.08
C TYR A 56 17.31 -7.34 -0.05
N THR A 57 18.54 -6.88 -0.31
CA THR A 57 18.81 -5.84 -1.31
C THR A 57 18.29 -6.27 -2.69
N GLY A 58 17.61 -5.35 -3.39
CA GLY A 58 17.02 -5.61 -4.71
C GLY A 58 15.62 -6.23 -4.69
N THR A 59 15.13 -6.71 -3.54
CA THR A 59 13.76 -7.23 -3.41
C THR A 59 12.79 -6.11 -3.03
N PRO A 60 11.68 -5.91 -3.77
CA PRO A 60 10.59 -5.02 -3.37
C PRO A 60 10.02 -5.41 -2.01
N LYS A 61 9.65 -4.41 -1.20
CA LYS A 61 9.16 -4.62 0.17
C LYS A 61 7.92 -3.79 0.42
N ILE A 62 7.04 -4.32 1.26
CA ILE A 62 5.93 -3.60 1.87
C ILE A 62 6.03 -3.79 3.38
N ALA A 63 5.82 -2.72 4.14
CA ALA A 63 5.77 -2.75 5.59
C ALA A 63 4.60 -1.90 6.07
N GLN A 64 3.90 -2.41 7.09
CA GLN A 64 2.95 -1.66 7.89
C GLN A 64 3.50 -1.60 9.30
N VAL A 65 3.79 -0.40 9.79
CA VAL A 65 4.29 -0.16 11.15
C VAL A 65 3.23 0.62 11.91
N TRP A 66 2.88 0.16 13.11
CA TRP A 66 1.81 0.73 13.92
C TRP A 66 2.33 1.11 15.31
N PRO A 67 2.84 2.34 15.50
CA PRO A 67 3.17 2.85 16.84
C PRO A 67 1.90 3.00 17.67
N THR A 68 1.68 2.11 18.65
CA THR A 68 0.44 2.07 19.45
C THR A 68 0.47 2.99 20.67
N TYR A 69 1.64 3.47 21.09
CA TYR A 69 1.80 4.22 22.34
C TYR A 69 1.89 5.73 22.12
N LEU A 70 2.63 6.14 21.09
CA LEU A 70 2.84 7.55 20.78
C LEU A 70 1.51 8.23 20.48
N ALA A 71 1.21 9.31 21.20
CA ALA A 71 -0.02 10.08 21.08
C ALA A 71 -1.33 9.32 21.35
N HIS A 72 -1.27 8.11 21.94
CA HIS A 72 -2.48 7.33 22.20
C HIS A 72 -3.32 7.97 23.30
N ASP A 73 -2.79 8.16 24.50
CA ASP A 73 -3.57 8.66 25.66
C ASP A 73 -3.43 10.18 25.88
N THR A 74 -2.37 10.80 25.35
CA THR A 74 -2.11 12.24 25.47
C THR A 74 -1.39 12.77 24.23
N LEU A 75 -1.69 14.01 23.84
CA LEU A 75 -0.97 14.67 22.75
C LEU A 75 0.35 15.31 23.19
N LYS A 76 0.63 15.36 24.50
CA LYS A 76 1.81 16.04 25.05
C LYS A 76 3.12 15.42 24.59
N ASP A 77 3.11 14.11 24.36
CA ASP A 77 4.27 13.32 23.94
C ASP A 77 4.50 13.35 22.42
N LEU A 78 3.67 14.08 21.66
CA LEU A 78 3.77 14.08 20.20
C LEU A 78 4.92 14.97 19.70
N TYR A 79 5.08 16.17 20.28
CA TYR A 79 5.97 17.19 19.71
C TYR A 79 7.46 16.84 19.79
N HIS A 80 7.93 16.17 20.86
CA HIS A 80 9.34 15.78 20.93
C HIS A 80 9.66 14.64 19.94
N ALA A 81 8.68 13.81 19.60
CA ALA A 81 8.85 12.71 18.66
C ALA A 81 9.12 13.20 17.23
N ASP A 82 8.72 14.42 16.86
CA ASP A 82 9.01 15.02 15.54
C ASP A 82 10.50 14.97 15.21
N GLU A 83 11.37 15.25 16.19
CA GLU A 83 12.82 15.14 16.00
C GLU A 83 13.27 13.71 15.71
N HIS A 84 12.65 12.71 16.33
CA HIS A 84 12.98 11.30 16.15
C HIS A 84 12.64 10.84 14.73
N PHE A 85 11.44 11.18 14.24
CA PHE A 85 11.03 10.88 12.87
C PHE A 85 11.88 11.66 11.84
N LEU A 86 12.16 12.95 12.09
CA LEU A 86 13.02 13.74 11.21
C LEU A 86 14.41 13.14 11.07
N LYS A 87 15.03 12.72 12.19
CA LYS A 87 16.34 12.04 12.20
C LYS A 87 16.26 10.72 11.42
N PHE A 88 15.22 9.92 11.63
CA PHE A 88 15.00 8.67 10.90
C PHE A 88 14.89 8.86 9.38
N PHE A 89 14.04 9.78 8.91
CA PHE A 89 13.85 10.03 7.48
C PHE A 89 15.09 10.64 6.82
N LYS A 90 15.80 11.56 7.51
CA LYS A 90 17.07 12.10 7.01
C LYS A 90 18.15 11.02 6.89
N LYS A 91 18.30 10.18 7.91
CA LYS A 91 19.27 9.06 7.93
C LYS A 91 19.00 8.05 6.80
N ASN A 92 17.73 7.77 6.50
CA ASN A 92 17.32 6.76 5.53
C ASN A 92 16.92 7.33 4.16
N ARG A 93 17.31 8.58 3.86
CA ARG A 93 16.89 9.32 2.66
C ARG A 93 17.09 8.57 1.35
N ALA A 94 18.20 7.83 1.19
CA ALA A 94 18.49 7.09 -0.04
C ALA A 94 17.45 6.00 -0.37
N ILE A 95 16.81 5.42 0.65
CA ILE A 95 15.72 4.46 0.51
C ILE A 95 14.40 5.23 0.36
N VAL A 96 14.17 6.23 1.22
CA VAL A 96 12.94 7.05 1.22
C VAL A 96 12.70 7.73 -0.14
N ASP A 97 13.74 8.28 -0.77
CA ASP A 97 13.64 8.91 -2.09
C ASP A 97 13.27 7.92 -3.22
N LYS A 98 13.28 6.60 -2.97
CA LYS A 98 12.90 5.56 -3.93
C LYS A 98 11.61 4.82 -3.55
N SER A 99 10.90 5.28 -2.53
CA SER A 99 9.78 4.55 -1.94
C SER A 99 8.57 5.45 -1.74
N PHE A 100 7.39 4.84 -1.77
CA PHE A 100 6.18 5.48 -1.28
C PHE A 100 6.11 5.31 0.24
N PHE A 101 5.91 6.40 0.96
CA PHE A 101 5.70 6.40 2.42
C PHE A 101 4.37 7.08 2.73
N PHE A 102 3.54 6.39 3.51
CA PHE A 102 2.27 6.89 4.03
C PHE A 102 2.40 6.98 5.55
N PHE A 103 2.28 8.17 6.11
CA PHE A 103 2.32 8.40 7.55
C PHE A 103 0.97 8.98 7.97
N MET A 104 0.21 8.20 8.73
CA MET A 104 -1.19 8.51 9.03
C MET A 104 -1.59 8.13 10.45
N GLY A 105 -2.59 8.83 10.98
CA GLY A 105 -3.35 8.38 12.14
C GLY A 105 -4.46 7.43 11.72
N ASP A 106 -4.80 6.47 12.57
CA ASP A 106 -6.00 5.63 12.41
C ASP A 106 -7.28 6.41 12.77
N HIS A 107 -7.15 7.35 13.72
CA HIS A 107 -8.15 8.33 14.11
C HIS A 107 -7.47 9.62 14.60
N GLY A 108 -8.23 10.71 14.76
CA GLY A 108 -7.75 11.90 15.49
C GLY A 108 -7.85 11.75 17.02
N PRO A 109 -7.51 12.78 17.82
CA PRO A 109 -7.42 12.67 19.27
C PRO A 109 -8.75 12.25 19.94
N ARG A 110 -8.67 11.38 20.97
CA ARG A 110 -9.84 10.85 21.70
C ARG A 110 -9.86 11.17 23.20
N PHE A 111 -8.70 11.50 23.76
CA PHE A 111 -8.50 11.58 25.21
C PHE A 111 -8.32 13.02 25.67
N GLU A 112 -8.03 13.21 26.96
CA GLU A 112 -7.80 14.51 27.60
C GLU A 112 -8.95 15.53 27.42
N GLY A 113 -10.19 15.07 27.29
CA GLY A 113 -11.35 15.96 27.13
C GLY A 113 -11.51 16.55 25.72
N ILE A 114 -10.69 16.10 24.75
CA ILE A 114 -10.70 16.66 23.39
C ILE A 114 -11.98 16.26 22.64
N ARG A 115 -12.44 15.01 22.77
CA ARG A 115 -13.61 14.50 22.03
C ARG A 115 -14.94 15.12 22.51
N GLU A 116 -14.93 15.69 23.71
CA GLU A 116 -16.07 16.26 24.39
C GLU A 116 -16.42 17.66 23.87
N VAL A 117 -15.48 18.35 23.22
CA VAL A 117 -15.71 19.66 22.60
C VAL A 117 -16.03 19.52 21.10
N PRO A 118 -16.90 20.37 20.52
CA PRO A 118 -17.30 20.25 19.11
C PRO A 118 -16.12 20.22 18.13
N LEU A 119 -15.10 21.06 18.35
CA LEU A 119 -13.91 21.08 17.49
C LEU A 119 -13.15 19.76 17.52
N GLY A 120 -13.01 19.13 18.69
CA GLY A 120 -12.29 17.87 18.81
C GLY A 120 -13.05 16.68 18.22
N GLN A 121 -14.37 16.77 18.07
CA GLN A 121 -15.13 15.79 17.27
C GLN A 121 -14.77 15.87 15.79
N TYR A 122 -14.60 17.08 15.24
CA TYR A 122 -14.12 17.27 13.87
C TYR A 122 -12.70 16.74 13.70
N GLU A 123 -11.78 17.09 14.61
CA GLU A 123 -10.40 16.59 14.59
C GLU A 123 -10.33 15.06 14.73
N ASN A 124 -11.17 14.46 15.59
CA ASN A 124 -11.22 13.01 15.75
C ASN A 124 -11.60 12.28 14.46
N LEU A 125 -12.48 12.88 13.65
CA LEU A 125 -12.95 12.33 12.37
C LEU A 125 -12.06 12.74 11.18
N ASN A 126 -11.03 13.54 11.41
CA ASN A 126 -10.09 14.02 10.40
C ASN A 126 -8.65 13.61 10.74
N PRO A 127 -8.33 12.30 10.69
CA PRO A 127 -6.99 11.83 11.00
C PRO A 127 -5.94 12.42 10.06
N PHE A 128 -4.76 12.67 10.61
CA PHE A 128 -3.61 13.16 9.85
C PHE A 128 -3.19 12.16 8.77
N LEU A 129 -2.80 12.66 7.60
CA LEU A 129 -2.18 11.89 6.52
C LEU A 129 -1.09 12.71 5.82
N MET A 130 0.11 12.15 5.75
CA MET A 130 1.22 12.62 4.93
C MET A 130 1.64 11.51 3.95
N VAL A 131 1.84 11.90 2.69
CA VAL A 131 2.32 10.99 1.64
C VAL A 131 3.65 11.53 1.09
N MET A 132 4.69 10.71 1.16
CA MET A 132 5.94 10.96 0.44
C MET A 132 6.02 10.02 -0.76
N ILE A 133 6.33 10.59 -1.92
CA ILE A 133 6.49 9.83 -3.17
C ILE A 133 7.96 9.70 -3.57
N PRO A 134 8.33 8.63 -4.30
CA PRO A 134 9.65 8.50 -4.90
C PRO A 134 10.03 9.74 -5.70
N SER A 135 11.32 10.11 -5.66
CA SER A 135 11.85 11.31 -6.28
C SER A 135 11.58 11.36 -7.78
N MET A 136 11.54 10.21 -8.46
CA MET A 136 11.20 10.09 -9.88
C MET A 136 9.78 10.55 -10.24
N TYR A 137 8.86 10.56 -9.27
CA TYR A 137 7.49 11.03 -9.47
C TYR A 137 7.31 12.50 -9.08
N ARG A 138 8.30 13.14 -8.43
CA ARG A 138 8.23 14.56 -8.09
C ARG A 138 8.17 15.39 -9.38
N ASN A 139 7.30 16.40 -9.39
CA ASN A 139 7.00 17.27 -10.53
C ASN A 139 6.38 16.56 -11.75
N THR A 140 5.96 15.30 -11.61
CA THR A 140 5.18 14.60 -12.65
C THR A 140 3.69 14.89 -12.49
N SER A 141 2.86 14.43 -13.42
CA SER A 141 1.40 14.51 -13.28
C SER A 141 0.89 13.88 -11.99
N ILE A 142 1.47 12.77 -11.52
CA ILE A 142 1.06 12.11 -10.27
C ILE A 142 1.27 13.05 -9.08
N HIS A 143 2.41 13.74 -9.00
CA HIS A 143 2.69 14.69 -7.92
C HIS A 143 1.68 15.84 -7.90
N HIS A 144 1.35 16.41 -9.08
CA HIS A 144 0.36 17.48 -9.18
C HIS A 144 -1.04 17.01 -8.78
N GLN A 145 -1.43 15.79 -9.15
CA GLN A 145 -2.71 15.21 -8.74
C GLN A 145 -2.78 15.00 -7.21
N LEU A 146 -1.72 14.48 -6.59
CA LEU A 146 -1.63 14.35 -5.14
C LEU A 146 -1.70 15.70 -4.44
N TYR A 147 -1.05 16.72 -5.00
CA TYR A 147 -1.13 18.09 -4.48
C TYR A 147 -2.57 18.65 -4.56
N GLN A 148 -3.30 18.39 -5.64
CA GLN A 148 -4.71 18.80 -5.73
C GLN A 148 -5.61 18.08 -4.72
N LYS A 149 -5.29 16.83 -4.38
CA LYS A 149 -6.02 16.01 -3.41
C LYS A 149 -5.94 16.51 -1.97
N THR A 150 -4.96 17.36 -1.63
CA THR A 150 -4.85 17.92 -0.27
C THR A 150 -6.06 18.77 0.13
N ASN A 151 -6.84 19.24 -0.83
CA ASN A 151 -8.04 20.05 -0.61
C ASN A 151 -9.34 19.26 -0.88
N GLN A 152 -9.28 17.93 -0.92
CA GLN A 152 -10.42 17.06 -1.19
C GLN A 152 -10.62 16.06 -0.05
N LEU A 153 -11.87 15.68 0.16
CA LEU A 153 -12.17 14.58 1.08
C LEU A 153 -11.55 13.30 0.54
N MET A 154 -10.77 12.63 1.40
CA MET A 154 -10.20 11.31 1.14
C MET A 154 -10.66 10.35 2.24
N THR A 155 -10.78 9.10 1.86
CA THR A 155 -11.13 8.00 2.76
C THR A 155 -10.04 6.93 2.73
N ASN A 156 -10.09 5.99 3.67
CA ASN A 156 -9.21 4.83 3.64
C ASN A 156 -9.39 3.97 2.38
N PHE A 157 -10.54 4.04 1.69
CA PHE A 157 -10.74 3.37 0.40
C PHE A 157 -9.88 3.98 -0.71
N ASP A 158 -9.65 5.30 -0.69
CA ASP A 158 -8.77 5.96 -1.65
C ASP A 158 -7.30 5.56 -1.43
N LEU A 159 -6.88 5.42 -0.17
CA LEU A 159 -5.56 4.89 0.17
C LEU A 159 -5.39 3.43 -0.26
N HIS A 160 -6.41 2.60 -0.03
CA HIS A 160 -6.40 1.21 -0.50
C HIS A 160 -6.25 1.12 -2.02
N ALA A 161 -7.05 1.89 -2.78
CA ALA A 161 -6.95 1.94 -4.23
C ALA A 161 -5.56 2.40 -4.68
N THR A 162 -5.01 3.44 -4.04
CA THR A 162 -3.66 3.96 -4.33
C THR A 162 -2.58 2.89 -4.12
N ILE A 163 -2.64 2.14 -3.02
CA ILE A 163 -1.67 1.04 -2.75
C ILE A 163 -1.79 -0.05 -3.82
N MET A 164 -3.03 -0.40 -4.22
CA MET A 164 -3.24 -1.39 -5.28
C MET A 164 -2.67 -0.94 -6.62
N ASP A 165 -2.77 0.34 -6.95
CA ASP A 165 -2.22 0.87 -8.19
C ASP A 165 -0.68 0.93 -8.16
N ILE A 166 -0.07 1.27 -7.01
CA ILE A 166 1.39 1.16 -6.81
C ILE A 166 1.87 -0.28 -7.04
N LEU A 167 1.18 -1.27 -6.48
CA LEU A 167 1.53 -2.68 -6.64
C LEU A 167 1.46 -3.13 -8.12
N LYS A 168 0.50 -2.61 -8.89
CA LYS A 168 0.37 -2.88 -10.32
C LYS A 168 1.45 -2.17 -11.15
N ALA A 169 1.77 -0.91 -10.85
CA ALA A 169 2.80 -0.16 -11.57
C ALA A 169 4.20 -0.80 -11.45
N LEU A 170 4.44 -1.55 -10.37
CA LEU A 170 5.66 -2.32 -10.14
C LEU A 170 5.74 -3.64 -10.94
N SER A 171 4.74 -3.97 -11.77
CA SER A 171 4.69 -5.25 -12.49
C SER A 171 5.57 -5.34 -13.74
N ILE A 172 6.31 -4.30 -14.13
CA ILE A 172 7.25 -4.39 -15.26
C ILE A 172 8.42 -5.29 -14.87
N ARG A 173 8.36 -6.58 -15.24
CA ARG A 173 9.44 -7.55 -14.99
C ARG A 173 10.32 -7.68 -16.23
N GLN A 174 11.57 -7.27 -16.08
CA GLN A 174 12.58 -7.47 -17.12
C GLN A 174 13.24 -8.83 -16.96
N ILE A 175 13.25 -9.64 -18.03
CA ILE A 175 13.90 -10.95 -18.11
C ILE A 175 14.83 -10.94 -19.32
N ARG A 176 16.10 -11.31 -19.14
CA ARG A 176 17.04 -11.43 -20.26
C ARG A 176 17.28 -12.91 -20.57
N VAL A 177 16.98 -13.32 -21.80
CA VAL A 177 17.20 -14.69 -22.28
C VAL A 177 17.85 -14.61 -23.66
N GLY A 178 19.02 -15.22 -23.84
CA GLY A 178 19.66 -15.35 -25.17
C GLY A 178 19.97 -14.03 -25.89
N GLY A 179 20.26 -12.94 -25.16
CA GLY A 179 20.52 -11.62 -25.75
C GLY A 179 19.27 -10.81 -26.07
N VAL A 180 18.07 -11.36 -25.88
CA VAL A 180 16.79 -10.67 -26.01
C VAL A 180 16.30 -10.25 -24.62
N THR A 181 15.84 -9.01 -24.50
CA THR A 181 15.21 -8.52 -23.27
C THR A 181 13.70 -8.64 -23.38
N HIS A 182 13.09 -9.42 -22.51
CA HIS A 182 11.64 -9.55 -22.38
C HIS A 182 11.16 -8.65 -21.23
N TYR A 183 10.04 -7.98 -21.44
CA TYR A 183 9.33 -7.21 -20.44
C TYR A 183 7.95 -7.84 -20.27
N ASP A 184 7.63 -8.32 -19.08
CA ASP A 184 6.23 -8.58 -18.70
C ASP A 184 5.67 -7.27 -18.18
N MET A 185 4.63 -6.73 -18.82
CA MET A 185 4.12 -5.39 -18.52
C MET A 185 2.61 -5.40 -18.34
N THR A 186 2.14 -4.60 -17.39
CA THR A 186 0.73 -4.26 -17.24
C THR A 186 0.55 -2.76 -17.51
N VAL A 187 -0.25 -2.39 -18.52
CA VAL A 187 -0.39 -1.01 -18.98
C VAL A 187 -1.85 -0.62 -19.20
N TYR A 188 -2.18 0.66 -18.97
CA TYR A 188 -3.46 1.23 -19.38
C TYR A 188 -3.33 1.81 -20.80
N LEU A 189 -4.29 1.50 -21.67
CA LEU A 189 -4.33 2.02 -23.04
C LEU A 189 -5.48 3.00 -23.23
N GLU A 190 -5.17 4.16 -23.81
CA GLU A 190 -6.16 5.14 -24.29
C GLU A 190 -6.66 4.73 -25.69
N PRO A 191 -7.93 4.99 -26.05
CA PRO A 191 -8.96 5.71 -25.29
C PRO A 191 -9.79 4.83 -24.32
N SER A 192 -9.58 3.52 -24.32
CA SER A 192 -10.48 2.57 -23.63
C SER A 192 -10.32 2.58 -22.11
N MET A 193 -9.18 3.08 -21.60
CA MET A 193 -8.71 2.88 -20.23
C MET A 193 -8.70 1.38 -19.85
N GLY A 194 -8.55 0.51 -20.84
CA GLY A 194 -8.39 -0.92 -20.63
C GLY A 194 -7.03 -1.20 -20.01
N LEU A 195 -7.01 -2.04 -18.98
CA LEU A 195 -5.80 -2.54 -18.36
C LEU A 195 -5.37 -3.79 -19.10
N PHE A 196 -4.21 -3.80 -19.72
CA PHE A 196 -3.70 -4.92 -20.52
C PHE A 196 -2.40 -5.45 -19.94
N SER A 197 -2.25 -6.77 -19.92
CA SER A 197 -0.99 -7.46 -19.65
C SER A 197 -0.43 -8.03 -20.94
N GLY A 198 0.89 -8.00 -21.13
CA GLY A 198 1.53 -8.65 -22.26
C GLY A 198 3.05 -8.69 -22.15
N ASN A 199 3.65 -9.63 -22.89
CA ASN A 199 5.10 -9.73 -23.01
C ASN A 199 5.59 -8.87 -24.20
N VAL A 200 6.63 -8.08 -23.97
CA VAL A 200 7.29 -7.28 -25.01
C VAL A 200 8.77 -7.65 -25.05
N GLN A 201 9.22 -8.08 -26.22
CA GLN A 201 10.63 -8.27 -26.51
C GLN A 201 11.26 -6.96 -26.99
N SER A 202 12.49 -6.71 -26.57
CA SER A 202 13.35 -5.64 -27.06
C SER A 202 14.59 -6.25 -27.70
N ASN A 203 14.81 -5.86 -28.96
CA ASN A 203 15.97 -6.22 -29.76
C ASN A 203 16.60 -4.95 -30.37
N SER A 204 17.66 -5.12 -31.17
CA SER A 204 18.36 -4.02 -31.85
C SER A 204 17.49 -3.23 -32.84
N SER A 205 16.36 -3.78 -33.26
CA SER A 205 15.42 -3.21 -34.23
C SER A 205 14.22 -2.52 -33.57
N GLY A 206 14.07 -2.61 -32.24
CA GLY A 206 13.01 -1.96 -31.48
C GLY A 206 12.29 -2.86 -30.48
N LEU A 207 11.04 -2.49 -30.16
CA LEU A 207 10.15 -3.24 -29.28
C LEU A 207 9.13 -4.03 -30.11
N THR A 208 8.99 -5.32 -29.83
CA THR A 208 8.04 -6.23 -30.47
C THR A 208 7.22 -6.95 -29.42
N VAL A 209 5.90 -6.91 -29.51
CA VAL A 209 5.02 -7.73 -28.66
C VAL A 209 5.27 -9.20 -28.98
N SER A 210 5.59 -9.99 -27.96
CA SER A 210 6.09 -11.37 -28.10
C SER A 210 5.09 -12.45 -27.77
N SER A 211 3.97 -12.08 -27.14
CA SER A 211 2.89 -12.99 -26.76
C SER A 211 1.52 -12.37 -27.00
N GLU A 212 0.48 -13.17 -26.78
CA GLU A 212 -0.88 -12.64 -26.61
C GLU A 212 -0.92 -11.59 -25.49
N PHE A 213 -1.79 -10.61 -25.66
CA PHE A 213 -2.10 -9.59 -24.68
C PHE A 213 -3.47 -9.88 -24.08
N HIS A 214 -3.59 -9.75 -22.77
CA HIS A 214 -4.81 -10.04 -22.03
C HIS A 214 -5.35 -8.76 -21.41
N ARG A 215 -6.63 -8.48 -21.62
CA ARG A 215 -7.30 -7.42 -20.88
C ARG A 215 -7.65 -7.92 -19.48
N LEU A 216 -7.15 -7.23 -18.47
CA LEU A 216 -7.29 -7.59 -17.06
C LEU A 216 -8.50 -6.94 -16.37
N ASN A 217 -9.00 -5.81 -16.88
CA ASN A 217 -10.19 -5.16 -16.35
C ASN A 217 -11.43 -5.44 -17.21
N GLU A 218 -12.62 -5.29 -16.61
CA GLU A 218 -13.88 -5.45 -17.33
C GLU A 218 -13.95 -4.51 -18.55
N TYR A 219 -14.41 -5.03 -19.70
CA TYR A 219 -14.58 -4.24 -20.92
C TYR A 219 -16.02 -3.79 -21.17
N GLY A 220 -16.99 -4.36 -20.45
CA GLY A 220 -18.40 -4.02 -20.56
C GLY A 220 -18.87 -3.97 -22.01
N LYS A 221 -19.38 -2.80 -22.42
CA LYS A 221 -19.93 -2.55 -23.75
C LYS A 221 -18.93 -1.96 -24.75
N GLN A 222 -17.67 -1.80 -24.36
CA GLN A 222 -16.68 -1.09 -25.19
C GLN A 222 -16.40 -1.78 -26.53
N GLY A 223 -16.62 -3.09 -26.61
CA GLY A 223 -16.45 -3.87 -27.84
C GLY A 223 -17.75 -4.20 -28.57
N ASP A 224 -18.90 -3.62 -28.22
CA ASP A 224 -20.21 -4.06 -28.72
C ASP A 224 -20.39 -3.91 -30.24
N CYS A 225 -19.60 -3.07 -30.90
CA CYS A 225 -19.53 -2.98 -32.35
C CYS A 225 -18.88 -4.21 -33.02
N LEU A 226 -18.28 -5.10 -32.24
CA LEU A 226 -17.67 -6.35 -32.68
C LEU A 226 -18.45 -7.55 -32.10
N VAL A 227 -19.65 -7.77 -32.61
CA VAL A 227 -20.48 -8.94 -32.26
C VAL A 227 -19.77 -10.22 -32.73
N ASP A 228 -19.70 -11.23 -31.86
CA ASP A 228 -19.09 -12.54 -32.10
C ASP A 228 -17.63 -12.51 -32.58
N ASN A 229 -16.89 -11.45 -32.28
CA ASN A 229 -15.47 -11.34 -32.62
C ASN A 229 -14.57 -11.67 -31.41
N PRO A 230 -13.52 -12.50 -31.56
CA PRO A 230 -12.61 -12.82 -30.46
C PRO A 230 -11.82 -11.61 -29.93
N LEU A 231 -11.67 -10.54 -30.72
CA LEU A 231 -11.02 -9.30 -30.32
C LEU A 231 -11.94 -8.34 -29.56
N ARG A 232 -13.22 -8.68 -29.40
CA ARG A 232 -14.21 -7.86 -28.67
C ARG A 232 -13.72 -7.37 -27.29
N PRO A 233 -13.05 -8.18 -26.45
CA PRO A 233 -12.52 -7.69 -25.16
C PRO A 233 -11.46 -6.60 -25.30
N LEU A 234 -10.76 -6.58 -26.44
CA LEU A 234 -9.57 -5.77 -26.68
C LEU A 234 -9.90 -4.44 -27.39
N CYS A 235 -11.07 -4.35 -28.00
CA CYS A 235 -11.46 -3.20 -28.82
C CYS A 235 -12.28 -2.16 -28.05
N HIS A 236 -12.22 -0.93 -28.55
CA HIS A 236 -13.04 0.19 -28.11
C HIS A 236 -13.74 0.83 -29.30
N CYS A 237 -15.07 0.80 -29.29
CA CYS A 237 -15.90 1.38 -30.33
C CYS A 237 -15.85 2.91 -30.23
N THR A 238 -15.46 3.57 -31.33
CA THR A 238 -15.17 5.02 -31.40
C THR A 238 -16.33 5.94 -30.96
N ASN A 239 -17.58 5.46 -31.02
CA ASN A 239 -18.77 6.21 -30.63
C ASN A 239 -19.35 5.81 -29.26
N THR A 240 -18.65 4.96 -28.50
CA THR A 240 -19.08 4.58 -27.14
C THR A 240 -18.41 5.48 -26.11
N THR A 241 -19.18 6.39 -25.51
CA THR A 241 -18.69 7.30 -24.45
C THR A 241 -18.59 6.63 -23.07
N GLU A 242 -18.78 5.30 -22.98
CA GLU A 242 -18.74 4.58 -21.71
C GLU A 242 -17.28 4.28 -21.33
N ARG A 243 -16.75 5.11 -20.40
CA ARG A 243 -15.58 4.74 -19.61
C ARG A 243 -15.89 3.44 -18.85
N PRO A 244 -14.91 2.55 -18.62
CA PRO A 244 -15.14 1.31 -17.87
C PRO A 244 -15.85 1.65 -16.55
N ARG A 245 -16.85 0.86 -16.16
CA ARG A 245 -17.34 0.92 -14.78
C ARG A 245 -16.14 0.62 -13.91
N ASN A 246 -15.73 1.57 -13.09
CA ASN A 246 -14.87 1.24 -11.97
C ASN A 246 -15.62 0.19 -11.16
N ASP A 247 -14.89 -0.82 -10.69
CA ASP A 247 -15.37 -1.85 -9.77
C ASP A 247 -15.67 -1.27 -8.36
N SER A 248 -16.12 -0.01 -8.32
CA SER A 248 -16.29 0.80 -7.13
C SER A 248 -17.47 1.78 -7.23
N ASP A 249 -18.44 1.61 -8.14
CA ASP A 249 -19.52 2.62 -8.24
C ASP A 249 -20.93 2.05 -8.47
N VAL A 250 -21.60 1.79 -7.34
CA VAL A 250 -23.06 1.81 -7.22
C VAL A 250 -23.49 3.29 -7.21
N ARG A 251 -24.08 3.73 -8.34
CA ARG A 251 -24.96 4.91 -8.51
C ARG A 251 -24.55 6.22 -7.80
N THR A 252 -24.24 7.26 -8.58
CA THR A 252 -25.23 8.32 -8.90
C THR A 252 -24.81 9.23 -10.05
N THR A 253 -25.81 9.71 -10.77
CA THR A 253 -25.79 10.45 -12.04
C THR A 253 -25.57 11.97 -11.88
N ARG A 254 -24.75 12.60 -12.74
CA ARG A 254 -25.13 13.70 -13.67
C ARG A 254 -23.92 14.23 -14.46
N LYS A 255 -24.17 14.51 -15.76
CA LYS A 255 -23.25 15.10 -16.75
C LYS A 255 -22.86 16.55 -16.39
N VAL A 256 -21.57 16.88 -16.42
CA VAL A 256 -21.01 18.15 -16.94
C VAL A 256 -19.66 17.87 -17.60
N ALA A 257 -19.37 18.64 -18.65
CA ALA A 257 -18.30 18.51 -19.62
C ALA A 257 -16.87 18.65 -19.08
N SER A 258 -15.96 18.19 -19.95
CA SER A 258 -14.53 18.54 -20.09
C SER A 258 -13.56 18.12 -18.99
N THR A 259 -12.60 17.31 -19.43
CA THR A 259 -11.21 17.23 -18.92
C THR A 259 -11.03 16.79 -17.47
N TYR A 260 -11.38 15.54 -17.18
CA TYR A 260 -10.79 14.82 -16.06
C TYR A 260 -10.10 13.55 -16.57
N LYS A 261 -8.77 13.64 -16.67
CA LYS A 261 -7.87 12.49 -16.57
C LYS A 261 -8.05 11.95 -15.16
N VAL A 262 -8.79 10.85 -15.04
CA VAL A 262 -8.77 10.06 -13.81
C VAL A 262 -7.44 9.32 -13.84
N VAL A 263 -6.40 9.97 -13.35
CA VAL A 263 -5.23 9.27 -12.84
C VAL A 263 -5.62 8.89 -11.41
N ARG A 264 -6.17 7.68 -11.27
CA ARG A 264 -5.91 6.93 -10.04
C ARG A 264 -4.41 6.69 -10.03
N VAL A 265 -3.77 6.98 -8.90
CA VAL A 265 -2.31 7.17 -8.75
C VAL A 265 -1.53 6.11 -9.51
#